data_AF-A0A7I7Q1Q7-F1
#
_entry.id   AF-A0A7I7Q1Q7-F1
#
_cell.length_a   1.000
_cell.length_b   1.000
_cell.length_c   1.000
_cell.angle_alpha   90.00
_cell.angle_beta   90.00
_cell.angle_gamma   90.00
#
_symmetry.space_group_name_H-M   'P 1'
#
loop_
_entity.id
_entity.type
_entity.pdbx_description
1 polymer ?
#
loop_
_entity_poly.entity_id
_entity_poly.type
_entity_poly.pdbx_seq_one_letter_code
_entity_poly.pdbx_strand_id
1 'polypeptide(L)'
;MMTARHTVIDSPLGGLTLVADEGVLTGVYFRHHWHPPTAEALGEYVELAAELSTTAYEVGQIVGRNPLSIVIPCHRVVGKDGALTGYAGGLKRKRFLLDLEEPAPAVAGKLF
;
A
#
# COMPACT_ATOMS: atom_id res chain seq x y z
N MET A 1 -5.81 8.96 23.94
CA MET A 1 -4.35 8.81 23.75
C MET A 1 -4.18 7.98 22.50
N MET A 2 -3.36 8.38 21.52
CA MET A 2 -3.12 7.55 20.33
C MET A 2 -2.39 6.27 20.77
N THR A 3 -2.93 5.11 20.42
CA THR A 3 -2.34 3.78 20.72
C THR A 3 -1.65 3.18 19.51
N ALA A 4 -1.30 4.04 18.55
CA ALA A 4 -0.68 3.63 17.31
C ALA A 4 0.55 2.77 17.57
N ARG A 5 0.65 1.69 16.79
CA ARG A 5 1.77 0.76 16.77
C ARG A 5 2.12 0.47 15.34
N HIS A 6 3.39 0.19 15.08
CA HIS A 6 3.83 -0.18 13.75
C HIS A 6 4.74 -1.40 13.75
N THR A 7 4.79 -2.04 12.59
CA THR A 7 5.72 -3.14 12.31
C THR A 7 6.23 -3.03 10.88
N VAL A 8 7.28 -3.77 10.55
CA VAL A 8 7.86 -3.80 9.21
C VAL A 8 7.79 -5.21 8.66
N ILE A 9 7.21 -5.37 7.48
CA ILE A 9 7.13 -6.64 6.77
C ILE A 9 7.94 -6.58 5.47
N ASP A 10 8.51 -7.72 5.07
CA ASP A 10 9.09 -7.86 3.75
C ASP A 10 8.00 -8.00 2.67
N SER A 11 8.29 -7.48 1.48
CA SER A 11 7.42 -7.63 0.31
C SER A 11 8.22 -7.57 -0.99
N PRO A 12 7.65 -8.00 -2.13
CA PRO A 12 8.26 -7.79 -3.45
C PRO A 12 8.54 -6.31 -3.79
N LEU A 13 7.91 -5.37 -3.06
CA LEU A 13 8.11 -3.92 -3.20
C LEU A 13 9.20 -3.38 -2.26
N GLY A 14 9.86 -4.26 -1.50
CA GLY A 14 10.73 -3.95 -0.37
C GLY A 14 9.96 -3.88 0.96
N GLY A 15 10.66 -3.48 2.03
CA GLY A 15 10.06 -3.36 3.36
C GLY A 15 8.88 -2.38 3.41
N LEU A 16 7.77 -2.82 3.99
CA LEU A 16 6.55 -2.05 4.21
C LEU A 16 6.35 -1.82 5.71
N THR A 17 6.17 -0.57 6.10
CA THR A 17 5.76 -0.21 7.46
C THR A 17 4.25 -0.21 7.55
N LEU A 18 3.69 -1.10 8.36
CA LEU A 18 2.26 -1.15 8.66
C LEU A 18 2.03 -0.42 9.98
N VAL A 19 1.04 0.48 10.02
CA VAL A 19 0.62 1.18 11.23
C VAL A 19 -0.80 0.76 11.57
N ALA A 20 -1.04 0.39 12.82
CA ALA A 20 -2.36 0.08 13.34
C ALA A 20 -2.65 0.88 14.61
N ASP A 21 -3.90 1.27 14.81
CA ASP A 21 -4.39 1.89 16.04
C ASP A 21 -5.62 1.12 16.51
N GLU A 22 -5.69 0.77 17.80
CA GLU A 22 -6.77 -0.05 18.38
C GLU A 22 -7.08 -1.35 17.59
N GLY A 23 -6.06 -1.98 17.01
CA GLY A 23 -6.21 -3.22 16.22
C GLY A 23 -6.69 -3.03 14.78
N VAL A 24 -6.89 -1.78 14.34
CA VAL A 24 -7.28 -1.44 12.97
C VAL A 24 -6.07 -0.93 12.20
N LEU A 25 -5.83 -1.44 10.99
CA LEU A 25 -4.78 -0.93 10.11
C LEU A 25 -5.11 0.49 9.64
N THR A 26 -4.25 1.46 9.95
CA THR A 26 -4.44 2.88 9.63
C THR A 26 -3.41 3.42 8.63
N GLY A 27 -2.31 2.71 8.38
CA GLY A 27 -1.26 3.15 7.45
C GLY A 27 -0.40 2.02 6.86
N VAL A 28 0.07 2.21 5.62
CA VAL A 28 0.99 1.30 4.89
C VAL A 28 2.00 2.13 4.12
N TYR A 29 3.22 2.23 4.63
CA TYR A 29 4.23 3.11 4.09
C TYR A 29 5.41 2.33 3.49
N PHE A 30 5.90 2.77 2.33
CA PHE A 30 7.16 2.27 1.78
C PHE A 30 8.37 2.83 2.52
N ARG A 31 9.47 2.07 2.50
CA ARG A 31 10.80 2.64 2.76
C ARG A 31 11.08 3.80 1.79
N HIS A 32 11.38 4.97 2.35
CA HIS A 32 11.55 6.26 1.65
C HIS A 32 10.26 6.79 0.99
N HIS A 33 9.13 6.68 1.68
CA HIS A 33 7.86 7.29 1.26
C HIS A 33 8.03 8.81 1.03
N TRP A 34 7.46 9.34 -0.07
CA TRP A 34 7.59 10.77 -0.46
C TRP A 34 7.22 11.73 0.69
N HIS A 35 6.17 11.42 1.45
CA HIS A 35 5.82 12.08 2.71
C HIS A 35 5.77 11.03 3.83
N PRO A 36 6.87 10.83 4.57
CA PRO A 36 6.90 9.82 5.61
C PRO A 36 6.03 10.23 6.80
N PRO A 37 5.42 9.28 7.51
CA PRO A 37 4.72 9.56 8.76
C PRO A 37 5.72 10.07 9.80
N THR A 38 5.25 10.90 10.73
CA THR A 38 6.02 11.28 11.90
C THR A 38 6.22 10.08 12.82
N ALA A 39 7.24 10.13 13.70
CA ALA A 39 7.43 9.09 14.71
C ALA A 39 6.19 8.94 15.62
N GLU A 40 5.53 10.05 15.95
CA GLU A 40 4.27 10.05 16.70
C GLU A 40 3.14 9.35 15.95
N ALA A 41 3.04 9.55 14.63
CA ALA A 41 2.03 8.88 13.80
C ALA A 41 2.31 7.39 13.59
N LEU A 42 3.58 6.97 13.63
CA LEU A 42 3.97 5.54 13.60
C LEU A 42 3.68 4.83 14.92
N GLY A 43 3.83 5.54 16.04
CA GLY A 43 3.72 4.97 17.37
C GLY A 43 4.76 3.89 17.66
N GLU A 44 4.52 3.04 18.67
CA GLU A 44 5.49 2.06 19.16
C GLU A 44 5.77 0.95 18.13
N TYR A 45 7.03 0.54 17.97
CA TYR A 45 7.36 -0.63 17.16
C TYR A 45 6.96 -1.92 17.88
N VAL A 46 6.29 -2.83 17.17
CA VAL A 46 5.95 -4.16 17.66
C VAL A 46 6.38 -5.24 16.67
N GLU A 47 6.90 -6.35 17.17
CA GLU A 47 7.03 -7.56 16.36
C GLU A 47 5.64 -8.13 16.07
N LEU A 48 5.45 -8.61 14.85
CA LEU A 48 4.15 -9.06 14.34
C LEU A 48 3.64 -10.26 15.15
N ALA A 49 2.82 -10.02 16.16
CA ALA A 49 1.95 -11.01 16.78
C ALA A 49 0.57 -10.90 16.11
N ALA A 50 0.15 -11.98 15.45
CA ALA A 50 -0.99 -12.03 14.56
C ALA A 50 -2.31 -11.65 15.25
N GLU A 51 -3.00 -10.64 14.70
CA GLU A 51 -4.46 -10.59 14.41
C GLU A 51 -4.84 -9.15 14.01
N LEU A 52 -5.19 -8.93 12.74
CA LEU A 52 -5.86 -7.71 12.27
C LEU A 52 -7.22 -8.12 11.69
N SER A 53 -8.31 -7.78 12.39
CA SER A 53 -9.66 -7.89 11.86
C SER A 53 -10.09 -6.55 11.29
N THR A 54 -10.47 -6.49 10.01
CA THR A 54 -10.95 -5.24 9.38
C THR A 54 -12.20 -5.48 8.53
N THR A 55 -13.08 -4.48 8.47
CA THR A 55 -14.37 -4.50 7.77
C THR A 55 -14.36 -3.60 6.53
N ALA A 56 -15.23 -3.88 5.55
CA ALA A 56 -15.34 -3.11 4.30
C ALA A 56 -15.69 -1.61 4.50
N TYR A 57 -16.33 -1.26 5.62
CA TYR A 57 -16.65 0.13 6.00
C TYR A 57 -15.39 0.91 6.42
N GLU A 58 -14.52 0.28 7.21
CA GLU A 58 -13.24 0.85 7.66
C GLU A 58 -12.29 1.05 6.47
N VAL A 59 -12.28 0.11 5.52
CA VAL A 59 -11.57 0.23 4.24
C VAL A 59 -12.00 1.50 3.48
N GLY A 60 -13.31 1.82 3.46
CA GLY A 60 -13.83 3.01 2.80
C GLY A 60 -13.38 4.35 3.44
N GLN A 61 -13.30 4.41 4.78
CA GLN A 61 -12.85 5.62 5.49
C GLN A 61 -11.37 5.92 5.27
N ILE A 62 -10.56 4.86 5.20
CA ILE A 62 -9.12 4.96 4.96
C ILE A 62 -8.84 5.39 3.51
N VAL A 63 -9.73 5.02 2.58
CA VAL A 63 -9.55 5.32 1.16
C VAL A 63 -9.51 6.84 0.88
N GLY A 64 -10.24 7.64 1.66
CA GLY A 64 -10.36 9.08 1.43
C GLY A 64 -9.15 9.94 1.84
N ARG A 65 -8.17 9.41 2.61
CA ARG A 65 -7.04 10.17 3.21
C ARG A 65 -5.64 9.66 2.84
N ASN A 66 -5.60 8.77 1.84
CA ASN A 66 -4.61 7.79 1.41
C ASN A 66 -3.11 7.85 1.82
N PRO A 67 -2.73 7.21 2.93
CA PRO A 67 -1.39 6.66 3.18
C PRO A 67 -1.22 5.20 2.71
N LEU A 68 -2.22 4.55 2.09
CA LEU A 68 -2.24 3.13 1.69
C LEU A 68 -2.04 2.94 0.17
N SER A 69 -0.86 3.28 -0.34
CA SER A 69 -0.57 3.40 -1.78
C SER A 69 -0.70 2.13 -2.65
N ILE A 70 -1.09 1.00 -2.05
CA ILE A 70 -1.32 -0.29 -2.71
C ILE A 70 -2.81 -0.66 -2.66
N VAL A 71 -3.43 -0.55 -1.48
CA VAL A 71 -4.87 -0.85 -1.27
C VAL A 71 -5.73 0.14 -2.03
N ILE A 72 -5.34 1.40 -2.01
CA ILE A 72 -5.87 2.37 -2.95
C ILE A 72 -4.97 2.33 -4.17
N PRO A 73 -5.53 2.05 -5.35
CA PRO A 73 -4.74 1.84 -6.55
C PRO A 73 -4.29 3.17 -7.16
N CYS A 74 -3.63 4.03 -6.38
CA CYS A 74 -3.07 5.29 -6.89
C CYS A 74 -1.94 5.04 -7.91
N HIS A 75 -1.37 3.84 -7.96
CA HIS A 75 -0.51 3.39 -9.05
C HIS A 75 -1.23 3.26 -10.39
N ARG A 76 -2.57 3.14 -10.43
CA ARG A 76 -3.37 3.10 -11.67
C ARG A 76 -3.67 4.47 -12.28
N VAL A 77 -3.39 5.57 -11.57
CA VAL A 77 -3.54 6.92 -12.12
C VAL A 77 -2.31 7.25 -12.97
N VAL A 78 -2.49 7.44 -14.28
CA VAL A 78 -1.39 7.72 -15.23
C VAL A 78 -1.61 9.04 -15.95
N GLY A 79 -0.52 9.65 -16.45
CA GLY A 79 -0.59 10.85 -17.28
C GLY A 79 -1.40 10.59 -18.56
N LYS A 80 -1.97 11.66 -19.14
CA LYS A 80 -2.73 11.58 -20.41
C LYS A 80 -1.93 10.93 -21.55
N ASP A 81 -0.61 11.09 -21.53
CA ASP A 81 0.37 10.53 -22.46
C ASP A 81 0.89 9.14 -22.06
N GLY A 82 0.35 8.55 -20.99
CA GLY A 82 0.83 7.29 -20.42
C GLY A 82 2.07 7.43 -19.54
N ALA A 83 2.56 8.65 -19.28
CA ALA A 83 3.71 8.85 -18.43
C ALA A 83 3.41 8.45 -16.98
N LEU A 84 4.37 7.74 -16.36
CA LEU A 84 4.33 7.46 -14.94
C LEU A 84 4.82 8.67 -14.17
N THR A 85 3.92 9.29 -13.41
CA THR A 85 4.22 10.41 -12.51
C THR A 85 3.59 10.15 -11.14
N GLY A 86 3.94 10.96 -10.14
CA GLY A 86 3.24 11.03 -8.86
C GLY A 86 2.94 9.68 -8.20
N TYR A 87 3.92 9.10 -7.51
CA TYR A 87 3.70 7.92 -6.68
C TYR A 87 4.53 7.98 -5.40
N ALA A 88 3.85 7.83 -4.28
CA ALA A 88 4.44 7.88 -2.94
C ALA A 88 5.57 6.85 -2.74
N GLY A 89 5.44 5.67 -3.35
CA GLY A 89 6.47 4.62 -3.36
C GLY A 89 7.53 4.77 -4.44
N GLY A 90 7.53 5.86 -5.22
CA GLY A 90 8.43 6.06 -6.36
C GLY A 90 8.06 5.25 -7.60
N LEU A 91 8.46 5.77 -8.78
CA LEU A 91 7.96 5.29 -10.07
C LEU A 91 8.33 3.83 -10.39
N LYS A 92 9.42 3.31 -9.83
CA LYS A 92 9.80 1.90 -9.99
C LYS A 92 8.74 0.95 -9.42
N ARG A 93 8.25 1.25 -8.21
CA ARG A 93 7.19 0.45 -7.55
C ARG A 93 5.86 0.60 -8.28
N LYS A 94 5.55 1.82 -8.75
CA LYS A 94 4.36 2.07 -9.59
C LYS A 94 4.36 1.23 -10.86
N ARG A 95 5.47 1.20 -11.58
CA ARG A 95 5.66 0.35 -12.77
C ARG A 95 5.46 -1.11 -12.43
N PHE A 96 6.16 -1.61 -11.41
CA PHE A 96 6.04 -3.01 -10.98
C PHE A 96 4.60 -3.42 -10.67
N LEU A 97 3.83 -2.58 -9.95
CA LEU A 97 2.43 -2.88 -9.63
C LEU A 97 1.54 -2.92 -10.87
N LEU A 98 1.75 -2.03 -11.83
CA LEU A 98 1.03 -2.05 -13.10
C LEU A 98 1.34 -3.32 -13.90
N ASP A 99 2.62 -3.71 -13.97
CA ASP A 99 3.05 -4.91 -14.70
C ASP A 99 2.53 -6.19 -14.02
N LEU A 100 2.41 -6.20 -12.68
CA LEU A 100 1.85 -7.32 -11.92
C LEU A 100 0.33 -7.48 -12.14
N GLU A 101 -0.39 -6.37 -12.31
CA GLU A 101 -1.84 -6.35 -12.53
C GLU A 101 -2.22 -6.56 -14.01
N GLU A 102 -1.27 -6.46 -14.92
CA GLU A 102 -1.50 -6.74 -16.34
C GLU A 102 -1.96 -8.20 -16.47
N PRO A 103 -3.15 -8.45 -17.05
CA PRO A 103 -3.63 -9.81 -17.21
C PRO A 103 -2.62 -10.61 -18.03
N ALA A 104 -2.33 -11.83 -17.59
CA ALA A 104 -1.48 -12.73 -18.35
C ALA A 104 -1.99 -12.80 -19.79
N PRO A 105 -1.09 -12.77 -20.79
CA PRO A 105 -1.51 -12.80 -22.18
C PRO A 105 -2.46 -13.98 -22.36
N ALA A 106 -3.67 -13.69 -22.85
CA ALA A 106 -4.66 -14.71 -23.10
C ALA A 106 -3.97 -15.79 -23.94
N VAL A 107 -3.83 -16.99 -23.37
CA VAL A 107 -3.35 -18.12 -24.14
C VAL A 107 -4.37 -18.24 -25.26
N ALA A 108 -3.96 -17.94 -26.49
CA ALA A 108 -4.76 -18.16 -27.67
C ALA A 108 -4.96 -19.67 -27.76
N GLY A 109 -5.94 -20.18 -27.02
CA GLY A 109 -6.43 -21.52 -27.17
C GLY A 109 -6.82 -21.62 -28.62
N LYS A 110 -6.16 -22.51 -29.36
CA LYS A 110 -6.72 -22.97 -30.62
C LYS A 110 -8.10 -23.52 -30.25
N LEU A 111 -9.14 -22.75 -30.59
CA LEU A 111 -10.47 -23.33 -30.76
C LEU A 111 -10.27 -24.37 -31.85
N PHE A 112 -10.54 -25.63 -31.46
CA PHE A 112 -10.33 -26.88 -32.19
C PHE A 112 -10.07 -26.74 -33.69
#